data_AF-A0A415ZLW5-F1
#
_entry.id   AF-A0A415ZLW5-F1
#
_cell.length_a   1.000
_cell.length_b   1.000
_cell.length_c   1.000
_cell.angle_alpha   90.00
_cell.angle_beta   90.00
_cell.angle_gamma   90.00
#
_symmetry.space_group_name_H-M   'P 1'
#
loop_
_entity.id
_entity.type
_entity.pdbx_description
1 polymer ?
#
loop_
_entity_poly.entity_id
_entity_poly.type
_entity_poly.pdbx_seq_one_letter_code
_entity_poly.pdbx_strand_id
1 'polypeptide(L)'
;MFYTMEEAAVLGGFLELYLERDSVDPAVRERHRKFRQGLLGGALERTDYEWAAAALGFLRPQWWSEHEDHRALENALLKTRTLASKKE
;
A
#
# COMPACT_ATOMS: atom_id res chain seq x y z
N MET A 1 -0.08 -9.40 13.49
CA MET A 1 -1.18 -8.56 12.95
C MET A 1 -1.00 -8.56 11.44
N PHE A 2 -2.07 -8.63 10.67
CA PHE A 2 -2.04 -8.67 9.19
C PHE A 2 -3.11 -7.74 8.65
N TYR A 3 -3.09 -7.46 7.35
CA TYR A 3 -4.23 -6.81 6.71
C TYR A 3 -5.45 -7.73 6.73
N THR A 4 -6.62 -7.16 6.95
CA THR A 4 -7.89 -7.82 6.63
C THR A 4 -8.05 -7.90 5.11
N MET A 5 -8.99 -8.71 4.64
CA MET A 5 -9.29 -8.81 3.21
C MET A 5 -9.75 -7.45 2.63
N GLU A 6 -10.55 -6.69 3.39
CA GLU A 6 -10.99 -5.35 3.00
C GLU A 6 -9.82 -4.37 2.91
N GLU A 7 -8.93 -4.34 3.91
CA GLU A 7 -7.76 -3.46 3.90
C GLU A 7 -6.81 -3.81 2.75
N ALA A 8 -6.65 -5.10 2.45
CA ALA A 8 -5.88 -5.55 1.31
C ALA A 8 -6.51 -5.11 -0.02
N ALA A 9 -7.83 -5.22 -0.16
CA ALA A 9 -8.54 -4.78 -1.35
C ALA A 9 -8.44 -3.25 -1.56
N VAL A 10 -8.62 -2.47 -0.50
CA VAL A 10 -8.51 -0.99 -0.55
C VAL A 10 -7.08 -0.57 -0.89
N LEU A 11 -6.08 -1.14 -0.22
CA LEU A 11 -4.66 -0.80 -0.48
C LEU A 11 -4.22 -1.21 -1.88
N GLY A 12 -4.57 -2.43 -2.30
CA GLY A 12 -4.24 -2.93 -3.63
C GLY A 12 -4.89 -2.08 -4.73
N GLY A 13 -6.19 -1.82 -4.61
CA GLY A 13 -6.93 -1.02 -5.58
C GLY A 13 -6.43 0.43 -5.64
N PHE A 14 -6.18 1.05 -4.48
CA PHE A 14 -5.66 2.42 -4.43
C PHE A 14 -4.29 2.54 -5.11
N LEU A 15 -3.34 1.66 -4.76
CA LEU A 15 -2.00 1.71 -5.35
C LEU A 15 -2.01 1.41 -6.85
N GLU A 16 -2.88 0.53 -7.32
CA GLU A 16 -3.03 0.20 -8.74
C GLU A 16 -3.41 1.42 -9.59
N LEU A 17 -4.29 2.29 -9.10
CA LEU A 17 -4.72 3.53 -9.80
C LEU A 17 -3.57 4.50 -10.12
N TYR A 18 -2.49 4.45 -9.33
CA TYR A 18 -1.34 5.33 -9.47
C TYR A 18 -0.15 4.63 -10.09
N LEU A 19 0.13 3.39 -9.70
CA LEU A 19 1.40 2.72 -10.01
C LEU A 19 1.39 2.00 -11.36
N GLU A 20 0.24 1.56 -11.89
CA GLU A 20 0.21 0.85 -13.20
C GLU A 20 0.21 1.80 -14.43
N ARG A 21 0.29 3.13 -14.22
CA ARG A 21 0.34 4.11 -15.33
C ARG A 21 1.64 3.99 -16.12
N ASP A 22 1.59 4.20 -17.44
CA ASP A 22 2.78 4.12 -18.32
C ASP A 22 3.89 5.12 -17.98
N SER A 23 3.55 6.24 -17.35
CA SER A 23 4.52 7.23 -16.86
C SER A 23 5.30 6.77 -15.63
N VAL A 24 4.92 5.66 -14.99
CA VAL A 24 5.59 5.13 -13.81
C VAL A 24 6.74 4.21 -14.21
N ASP A 25 7.86 4.39 -13.51
CA ASP A 25 9.06 3.60 -13.70
C ASP A 25 8.75 2.08 -13.71
N PRO A 26 9.26 1.32 -14.70
CA PRO A 26 9.01 -0.12 -14.79
C PRO A 26 9.40 -0.92 -13.55
N ALA A 27 10.45 -0.53 -12.82
CA ALA A 27 10.87 -1.22 -11.60
C ALA A 27 9.88 -0.98 -10.46
N VAL A 28 9.27 0.20 -10.38
CA VAL A 28 8.20 0.51 -9.41
C VAL A 28 6.95 -0.32 -9.71
N ARG A 29 6.58 -0.45 -10.99
CA ARG A 29 5.47 -1.33 -11.43
C ARG A 29 5.72 -2.78 -11.05
N GLU A 30 6.92 -3.29 -11.30
CA GLU A 30 7.27 -4.65 -10.94
C GLU A 30 7.25 -4.88 -9.43
N ARG A 31 7.74 -3.91 -8.64
CA ARG A 31 7.67 -3.98 -7.18
C ARG A 31 6.22 -3.99 -6.67
N HIS A 32 5.34 -3.19 -7.27
CA HIS A 32 3.90 -3.19 -6.97
C HIS A 32 3.23 -4.54 -7.26
N ARG A 33 3.55 -5.18 -8.40
CA ARG A 33 2.99 -6.50 -8.74
C ARG A 33 3.38 -7.58 -7.74
N LYS A 34 4.65 -7.59 -7.32
CA LYS A 34 5.15 -8.49 -6.26
C LYS A 34 4.46 -8.24 -4.92
N PHE A 35 4.30 -6.96 -4.55
CA PHE A 35 3.56 -6.57 -3.35
C PHE A 35 2.11 -7.08 -3.40
N ARG A 36 1.40 -6.89 -4.52
CA ARG A 36 0.01 -7.34 -4.69
C ARG A 36 -0.14 -8.87 -4.57
N GLN A 37 0.79 -9.64 -5.11
CA GLN A 37 0.82 -11.09 -4.94
C GLN A 37 1.01 -11.49 -3.47
N GLY A 38 1.96 -10.86 -2.78
CA GLY A 38 2.19 -11.10 -1.35
C GLY A 38 1.02 -10.66 -0.47
N LEU A 39 0.33 -9.59 -0.86
CA LEU A 39 -0.84 -9.05 -0.17
C LEU A 39 -2.03 -10.03 -0.22
N LEU A 40 -2.31 -10.63 -1.39
CA LEU A 40 -3.36 -11.64 -1.56
C LEU A 40 -3.00 -12.99 -0.90
N GLY A 41 -1.71 -13.34 -0.88
CA GLY A 41 -1.22 -14.58 -0.26
C GLY A 41 -0.99 -14.49 1.25
N GLY A 42 -1.16 -13.32 1.88
CA GLY A 42 -0.85 -13.11 3.30
C GLY A 42 0.64 -13.26 3.65
N ALA A 43 1.53 -13.18 2.66
CA ALA A 43 2.95 -13.51 2.78
C ALA A 43 3.88 -12.28 2.81
N LEU A 44 3.34 -11.09 3.05
CA LEU A 44 4.12 -9.84 3.06
C LEU A 44 5.22 -9.84 4.11
N GLU A 45 6.44 -9.50 3.70
CA GLU A 45 7.59 -9.30 4.58
C GLU A 45 7.69 -7.85 5.05
N ARG A 46 8.60 -7.60 6.00
CA ARG A 46 8.85 -6.25 6.54
C ARG A 46 9.13 -5.24 5.43
N THR A 47 9.99 -5.60 4.47
CA THR A 47 10.38 -4.76 3.35
C THR A 47 9.21 -4.42 2.42
N ASP A 48 8.18 -5.27 2.38
CA ASP A 48 6.96 -5.02 1.63
C ASP A 48 6.08 -3.98 2.34
N TYR A 49 5.96 -4.07 3.67
CA TYR A 49 5.28 -3.05 4.46
C TYR A 49 6.01 -1.70 4.43
N GLU A 50 7.34 -1.69 4.52
CA GLU A 50 8.14 -0.46 4.41
C GLU A 50 7.96 0.21 3.04
N TRP A 51 7.98 -0.59 1.97
CA TRP A 51 7.72 -0.12 0.62
C TRP A 51 6.30 0.45 0.48
N ALA A 52 5.28 -0.25 0.98
CA ALA A 52 3.90 0.22 0.93
C ALA A 52 3.72 1.53 1.72
N ALA A 53 4.35 1.66 2.90
CA ALA A 53 4.32 2.89 3.67
C ALA A 53 4.97 4.07 2.93
N ALA A 54 6.08 3.82 2.21
CA ALA A 54 6.73 4.84 1.39
C ALA A 54 5.85 5.25 0.21
N ALA A 55 5.25 4.30 -0.51
CA ALA A 55 4.36 4.57 -1.63
C ALA A 55 3.11 5.36 -1.19
N LEU A 56 2.45 4.95 -0.11
CA LEU A 56 1.31 5.66 0.47
C LEU A 56 1.72 7.07 0.93
N GLY A 57 2.87 7.21 1.61
CA GLY A 57 3.39 8.50 2.05
C GLY A 57 3.67 9.46 0.88
N PHE A 58 4.23 8.94 -0.21
CA PHE A 58 4.48 9.70 -1.43
C PHE A 58 3.19 10.17 -2.11
N LEU A 59 2.18 9.30 -2.15
CA LEU A 59 0.89 9.60 -2.77
C LEU A 59 -0.02 10.45 -1.89
N ARG A 60 0.33 10.69 -0.62
CA ARG A 60 -0.49 11.44 0.35
C ARG A 60 -1.02 12.78 -0.15
N PRO A 61 -0.25 13.62 -0.89
CA PRO A 61 -0.77 14.87 -1.44
C PRO A 61 -1.82 14.70 -2.54
N GLN A 62 -1.94 13.49 -3.12
CA GLN A 62 -2.91 13.17 -4.18
C GLN A 62 -4.22 12.60 -3.62
N TRP A 63 -4.31 12.37 -2.30
CA TRP A 63 -5.52 11.86 -1.66
C TRP A 63 -6.56 12.97 -1.63
N TRP A 64 -7.70 12.77 -2.30
CA TRP A 64 -8.77 13.76 -2.30
C TRP A 64 -9.23 14.05 -0.86
N SER A 65 -9.15 15.32 -0.45
CA SER A 65 -9.33 15.74 0.96
C SER A 65 -10.76 15.64 1.48
N GLU A 66 -11.76 15.42 0.62
CA GLU A 66 -13.17 15.52 1.01
C GLU A 66 -13.89 14.17 1.24
N HIS A 67 -13.24 13.03 1.06
CA HIS A 67 -13.91 11.72 1.10
C HIS A 67 -13.44 10.81 2.24
N GLU A 68 -14.34 9.95 2.71
CA GLU A 68 -14.15 8.88 3.71
C GLU A 68 -12.87 8.04 3.46
N ASP A 69 -12.47 7.95 2.19
CA ASP A 69 -11.23 7.34 1.71
C ASP A 69 -9.97 7.93 2.34
N HIS A 70 -9.94 9.23 2.69
CA HIS A 70 -8.76 9.86 3.30
C HIS A 70 -8.45 9.26 4.67
N ARG A 71 -9.49 9.09 5.51
CA ARG A 71 -9.32 8.49 6.85
C ARG A 71 -8.97 7.01 6.75
N ALA A 72 -9.56 6.29 5.79
CA ALA A 72 -9.22 4.90 5.53
C ALA A 72 -7.75 4.76 5.10
N LEU A 73 -7.24 5.64 4.23
CA LEU A 73 -5.86 5.66 3.77
C LEU A 73 -4.87 6.07 4.87
N GLU A 74 -5.21 7.03 5.73
CA GLU A 74 -4.39 7.39 6.89
C GLU A 74 -4.29 6.23 7.89
N ASN A 75 -5.42 5.58 8.21
CA ASN A 75 -5.43 4.39 9.06
C ASN A 75 -4.62 3.25 8.43
N ALA A 76 -4.75 3.05 7.12
CA ALA A 76 -3.97 2.05 6.39
C ALA A 76 -2.48 2.37 6.46
N LEU A 77 -2.05 3.62 6.29
CA LEU A 77 -0.66 4.04 6.42
C LEU A 77 -0.12 3.79 7.84
N LEU A 78 -0.87 4.17 8.89
CA LEU A 78 -0.50 3.94 10.29
C LEU A 78 -0.36 2.45 10.60
N LYS A 79 -1.32 1.63 10.14
CA LYS A 79 -1.28 0.18 10.29
C LYS A 79 -0.08 -0.42 9.55
N THR A 80 0.16 0.00 8.31
CA THR A 80 1.31 -0.45 7.50
C THR A 80 2.63 -0.20 8.22
N ARG A 81 2.83 1.01 8.76
CA ARG A 81 4.03 1.34 9.56
C ARG A 81 4.14 0.48 10.82
N THR A 82 3.03 0.25 11.50
CA THR A 82 2.99 -0.61 12.70
C THR A 82 3.35 -2.07 12.36
N LEU A 83 2.90 -2.57 11.21
CA LEU A 83 3.22 -3.92 10.73
C LEU A 83 4.69 -4.05 10.35
N ALA A 84 5.25 -3.04 9.69
CA ALA A 84 6.68 -2.97 9.40
C ALA A 84 7.52 -3.04 10.68
N SER A 85 7.18 -2.26 11.71
CA SER A 85 7.93 -2.25 12.97
C SER A 85 7.79 -3.53 13.82
N LYS A 86 6.78 -4.38 13.55
CA LYS A 86 6.51 -5.62 14.30
C LYS A 86 7.05 -6.88 13.63
N LYS A 87 7.38 -6.84 12.35
CA LYS A 87 8.12 -7.91 11.69
C LYS A 87 9.61 -7.64 11.93
N GLU A 88 10.20 -8.36 12.89
CA GLU A 88 11.65 -8.40 13.09
C GLU A 88 12.33 -9.13 11.92
#